data_AF-A0A836Q106-F1
#
_entry.id   AF-A0A836Q106-F1
#
_cell.length_a   1.000
_cell.length_b   1.000
_cell.length_c   1.000
_cell.angle_alpha   90.00
_cell.angle_beta   90.00
_cell.angle_gamma   90.00
#
_symmetry.space_group_name_H-M   'P 1'
#
loop_
_entity.id
_entity.type
_entity.pdbx_description
1 polymer ?
#
loop_
_entity_poly.entity_id
_entity_poly.type
_entity_poly.pdbx_seq_one_letter_code
_entity_poly.pdbx_strand_id
1 'polypeptide(L)'
;MRITSPLVHLPEQNREQMYKKMLDLNANLSSCALATHDNIVLVVAQRPTLGLVQEELDELVWNVAYVADLLDNKLADEFKCRMYSEEPSPSKS
;
A
#
# COMPACT_ATOMS: atom_id res chain seq x y z
N MET A 1 -7.95 15.14 4.59
CA MET A 1 -8.18 14.29 3.40
C MET A 1 -7.29 13.06 3.52
N ARG A 2 -7.79 11.89 3.12
CA ARG A 2 -7.05 10.63 3.14
C ARG A 2 -7.24 9.92 1.80
N ILE A 3 -6.13 9.52 1.20
CA ILE A 3 -6.09 8.72 -0.04
C ILE A 3 -5.43 7.41 0.31
N THR A 4 -6.01 6.31 -0.16
CA THR A 4 -5.46 4.97 0.08
C THR A 4 -5.50 4.13 -1.17
N SER A 5 -4.48 3.29 -1.34
CA SER A 5 -4.46 2.24 -2.36
C SER A 5 -4.09 0.91 -1.73
N PRO A 6 -4.90 -0.15 -1.91
CA PRO A 6 -4.56 -1.49 -1.46
C PRO A 6 -3.49 -2.14 -2.36
N LEU A 7 -2.56 -2.85 -1.74
CA LEU A 7 -1.43 -3.50 -2.43
C LEU A 7 -1.60 -5.02 -2.48
N VAL A 8 -1.47 -5.66 -1.32
CA VAL A 8 -1.39 -7.11 -1.17
C VAL A 8 -2.11 -7.54 0.10
N HIS A 9 -2.56 -8.79 0.12
CA HIS A 9 -2.99 -9.43 1.35
C HIS A 9 -1.77 -9.77 2.21
N LEU A 10 -1.91 -9.60 3.54
CA LEU A 10 -0.88 -10.04 4.47
C LEU A 10 -0.71 -11.56 4.38
N PRO A 11 0.53 -12.07 4.32
CA PRO A 11 0.78 -13.50 4.23
C PRO A 11 0.40 -14.16 5.55
N GLU A 12 0.06 -15.45 5.52
CA GLU A 12 -0.18 -16.22 6.76
C GLU A 12 1.14 -16.52 7.51
N GLN A 13 2.25 -16.60 6.77
CA GLN A 13 3.60 -16.87 7.28
C GLN A 13 4.50 -15.64 7.11
N ASN A 14 5.58 -15.54 7.89
CA ASN A 14 6.57 -14.44 7.79
C ASN A 14 6.02 -13.01 7.99
N ARG A 15 4.86 -12.84 8.64
CA ARG A 15 4.25 -11.53 8.91
C ARG A 15 5.19 -10.55 9.60
N GLU A 16 5.96 -11.02 10.59
CA GLU A 16 6.90 -10.17 11.33
C GLU A 16 7.99 -9.57 10.43
N GLN A 17 8.55 -10.39 9.52
CA GLN A 17 9.55 -9.93 8.56
C GLN A 17 8.94 -8.91 7.60
N MET A 18 7.70 -9.13 7.16
CA MET A 18 6.98 -8.19 6.32
C MET A 18 6.75 -6.86 7.03
N TYR A 19 6.27 -6.88 8.28
CA TYR A 19 6.08 -5.65 9.05
C TYR A 19 7.37 -4.88 9.27
N LYS A 20 8.47 -5.56 9.60
CA LYS A 20 9.78 -4.92 9.71
C LYS A 20 10.19 -4.26 8.39
N LYS A 21 10.02 -4.97 7.26
CA LYS A 21 10.34 -4.43 5.94
C LYS A 21 9.47 -3.23 5.59
N MET A 22 8.17 -3.25 5.92
CA MET A 22 7.26 -2.13 5.72
C MET A 22 7.69 -0.90 6.54
N LEU A 23 8.14 -1.10 7.78
CA LEU A 23 8.68 -0.02 8.62
C LEU A 23 9.96 0.57 8.02
N ASP A 24 10.86 -0.26 7.51
CA ASP A 24 12.09 0.19 6.84
C ASP A 24 11.77 0.95 5.54
N LEU A 25 10.75 0.52 4.79
CA LEU A 25 10.27 1.24 3.61
C LEU A 25 9.67 2.60 3.99
N ASN A 26 8.89 2.68 5.07
CA ASN A 26 8.32 3.93 5.56
C ASN A 26 9.36 5.00 5.88
N ALA A 27 10.58 4.62 6.27
CA ALA A 27 11.66 5.58 6.49
C ALA A 27 12.10 6.32 5.21
N ASN A 28 11.84 5.73 4.03
CA ASN A 28 12.25 6.26 2.73
C ASN A 28 11.08 6.81 1.91
N LEU A 29 9.84 6.59 2.33
CA LEU A 29 8.66 7.11 1.65
C LEU A 29 8.45 8.58 2.00
N SER A 30 8.16 9.39 0.99
CA SER A 30 7.80 10.80 1.14
C SER A 30 6.31 10.97 0.85
N SER A 31 5.62 11.74 1.70
CA SER A 31 4.18 12.06 1.57
C SER A 31 3.20 10.89 1.62
N CYS A 32 3.70 9.66 1.77
CA CYS A 32 2.94 8.42 1.86
C CYS A 32 3.52 7.53 2.96
N ALA A 33 2.69 6.62 3.49
CA ALA A 33 3.10 5.59 4.42
C ALA A 33 2.40 4.26 4.10
N LEU A 34 3.06 3.16 4.40
CA LEU A 34 2.49 1.82 4.42
C LEU A 34 1.77 1.59 5.74
N ALA A 35 0.55 1.08 5.65
CA ALA A 35 -0.31 0.72 6.76
C ALA A 35 -0.96 -0.64 6.51
N THR A 36 -1.60 -1.20 7.55
CA THR A 36 -2.37 -2.43 7.45
C THR A 36 -3.81 -2.20 7.91
N HIS A 37 -4.76 -2.85 7.24
CA HIS A 37 -6.18 -2.83 7.60
C HIS A 37 -6.84 -4.11 7.11
N ASP A 38 -7.59 -4.81 7.97
CA ASP A 38 -8.32 -6.04 7.63
C ASP A 38 -7.51 -7.09 6.84
N ASN A 39 -6.29 -7.36 7.28
CA ASN A 39 -5.33 -8.25 6.61
C ASN A 39 -4.88 -7.81 5.21
N ILE A 40 -5.00 -6.52 4.88
CA ILE A 40 -4.54 -5.93 3.62
C ILE A 40 -3.48 -4.87 3.94
N VAL A 41 -2.43 -4.85 3.14
CA VAL A 41 -1.42 -3.78 3.14
C VAL A 41 -1.90 -2.65 2.23
N LEU A 42 -1.85 -1.42 2.75
CA LEU A 42 -2.30 -0.22 2.07
C LEU A 42 -1.14 0.78 1.98
N VAL A 43 -1.06 1.53 0.89
CA VAL A 43 -0.42 2.84 0.87
C VAL A 43 -1.45 3.87 1.30
N VAL A 44 -1.04 4.78 2.18
CA VAL A 44 -1.87 5.83 2.74
C VAL A 44 -1.14 7.16 2.63
N ALA A 45 -1.81 8.16 2.07
CA ALA A 45 -1.41 9.55 2.18
C ALA A 45 -2.52 10.33 2.91
N GLN A 46 -2.14 11.14 3.89
CA GLN A 46 -3.08 11.94 4.66
C GLN A 46 -2.53 13.34 4.90
N ARG A 47 -3.37 14.34 4.62
CA ARG A 47 -3.04 15.75 4.83
C ARG A 47 -4.28 16.55 5.24
N PRO A 48 -4.15 17.63 6.03
CA PRO A 48 -5.24 18.59 6.25
C PRO A 48 -5.77 19.16 4.92
N THR A 49 -7.08 19.43 4.86
CA THR A 49 -7.71 20.08 3.69
C THR A 49 -7.57 21.59 3.70
N LEU A 50 -7.18 22.18 4.83
CA LEU A 50 -7.01 23.61 4.96
C LEU A 50 -5.83 24.07 4.08
N GLY A 51 -6.11 24.93 3.11
CA GLY A 51 -5.10 25.43 2.18
C GLY A 51 -4.67 24.43 1.10
N LEU A 52 -5.37 23.30 0.96
CA LEU A 52 -5.08 22.32 -0.09
C LEU A 52 -5.54 22.88 -1.43
N VAL A 53 -4.61 23.01 -2.37
CA VAL A 53 -4.90 23.38 -3.77
C VAL A 53 -5.04 22.14 -4.64
N GLN A 54 -5.64 22.28 -5.82
CA GLN A 54 -5.89 21.16 -6.73
C GLN A 54 -4.59 20.47 -7.13
N GLU A 55 -3.51 21.23 -7.37
CA GLU A 55 -2.21 20.70 -7.75
C GLU A 55 -1.61 19.81 -6.66
N GLU A 56 -1.71 20.22 -5.38
CA GLU A 56 -1.23 19.42 -4.25
C GLU A 56 -2.07 18.14 -4.07
N LEU A 57 -3.36 18.21 -4.38
CA LEU A 57 -4.23 17.05 -4.39
C LEU A 57 -3.83 16.07 -5.50
N ASP A 58 -3.61 16.56 -6.72
CA ASP A 58 -3.20 15.74 -7.85
C ASP A 58 -1.83 15.10 -7.58
N GLU A 59 -0.88 15.84 -6.99
CA GLU A 59 0.39 15.30 -6.53
C GLU A 59 0.23 14.20 -5.48
N LEU A 60 -0.68 14.36 -4.51
CA LEU A 60 -0.96 13.31 -3.52
C LEU A 60 -1.51 12.04 -4.19
N VAL A 61 -2.43 12.18 -5.15
CA VAL A 61 -2.95 11.04 -5.92
C VAL A 61 -1.85 10.34 -6.69
N TRP A 62 -1.02 11.10 -7.43
CA TRP A 62 0.09 10.58 -8.20
C TRP A 62 1.12 9.87 -7.33
N ASN A 63 1.48 10.44 -6.17
CA ASN A 63 2.41 9.84 -5.23
C ASN A 63 1.88 8.50 -4.69
N VAL A 64 0.60 8.43 -4.32
CA VAL A 64 -0.01 7.17 -3.86
C VAL A 64 -0.03 6.12 -4.98
N ALA A 65 -0.45 6.51 -6.19
CA ALA A 65 -0.53 5.59 -7.33
C ALA A 65 0.85 5.05 -7.71
N TYR A 66 1.85 5.92 -7.81
CA TYR A 66 3.22 5.55 -8.14
C TYR A 66 3.84 4.61 -7.08
N VAL A 67 3.69 4.94 -5.79
CA VAL A 67 4.19 4.09 -4.71
C VAL A 67 3.46 2.76 -4.68
N ALA A 68 2.16 2.74 -5.00
CA ALA A 68 1.39 1.50 -5.02
C ALA A 68 1.87 0.54 -6.11
N ASP A 69 2.00 1.01 -7.36
CA ASP A 69 2.47 0.23 -8.51
C ASP A 69 3.93 -0.25 -8.36
N LEU A 70 4.75 0.52 -7.63
CA LEU A 70 6.12 0.12 -7.33
C LEU A 70 6.19 -0.99 -6.26
N LEU A 71 5.31 -0.94 -5.26
CA LEU A 71 5.40 -1.78 -4.08
C LEU A 71 4.53 -3.04 -4.14
N ASP A 72 3.43 -3.04 -4.88
CA ASP A 72 2.51 -4.18 -4.98
C ASP A 72 3.22 -5.45 -5.51
N ASN A 73 3.89 -5.34 -6.65
CA ASN A 73 4.65 -6.41 -7.30
C ASN A 73 5.84 -6.83 -6.43
N LYS A 74 6.56 -5.85 -5.87
CA LYS A 74 7.73 -6.10 -5.02
C LYS A 74 7.36 -6.88 -3.76
N LEU A 75 6.28 -6.49 -3.07
CA LEU A 75 5.81 -7.17 -1.86
C LEU A 75 5.21 -8.54 -2.19
N ALA A 76 4.46 -8.65 -3.30
CA ALA A 76 3.91 -9.91 -3.76
C ALA A 76 5.03 -10.93 -4.06
N ASP A 77 6.05 -10.53 -4.81
CA ASP A 77 7.16 -11.40 -5.19
C ASP A 77 8.06 -11.80 -4.01
N GLU A 78 8.37 -10.86 -3.12
CA GLU A 78 9.26 -11.05 -1.97
C GLU A 78 8.62 -11.94 -0.90
N PHE A 79 7.34 -11.70 -0.58
CA PHE A 79 6.63 -12.40 0.49
C PHE A 79 5.66 -13.49 -0.02
N LYS A 80 5.63 -13.76 -1.33
CA LYS A 80 4.70 -14.71 -1.97
C LYS A 80 3.24 -14.45 -1.57
N CYS A 81 2.90 -13.17 -1.50
CA CYS A 81 1.57 -12.70 -1.12
C CYS A 81 0.68 -12.57 -2.35
N ARG A 82 -0.62 -12.68 -2.13
CA ARG A 82 -1.63 -12.42 -3.15
C ARG A 82 -1.80 -10.92 -3.33
N MET A 83 -1.78 -10.44 -4.58
CA MET A 83 -2.08 -9.03 -4.86
C MET A 83 -3.55 -8.75 -4.61
N TYR A 84 -3.86 -7.52 -4.19
CA TYR A 84 -5.26 -7.13 -3.99
C TYR A 84 -6.05 -7.10 -5.31
N SER A 85 -5.37 -6.78 -6.42
CA SER A 85 -5.94 -6.74 -7.78
C SER A 85 -6.21 -8.13 -8.36
N GLU A 86 -5.62 -9.20 -7.81
CA GLU A 86 -5.90 -10.57 -8.24
C GLU A 86 -7.28 -11.01 -7.74
N GLU A 87 -8.19 -11.33 -8.67
CA GLU A 87 -9.49 -11.91 -8.32
C GLU A 87 -9.31 -13.20 -7.48
N PRO A 88 -10.23 -13.49 -6.53
CA PRO A 88 -10.20 -14.78 -5.86
C PRO A 88 -10.38 -15.84 -6.93
N SER A 89 -9.36 -16.67 -7.14
CA SER A 89 -9.52 -17.86 -7.96
C SER A 89 -10.74 -18.62 -7.42
N PRO A 90 -11.79 -18.86 -8.22
CA PRO A 90 -12.96 -19.56 -7.74
C PRO A 90 -12.49 -20.95 -7.32
N SER A 91 -12.61 -21.24 -6.02
CA SER A 91 -12.38 -22.57 -5.48
C SER A 91 -13.22 -23.54 -6.30
N LYS A 92 -12.58 -24.43 -7.06
CA LYS A 92 -13.27 -25.54 -7.72
C LYS A 92 -13.86 -26.41 -6.60
N SER A 93 -15.18 -26.30 -6.43
CA SER A 93 -16.01 -27.28 -5.72
C SER A 93 -16.11 -28.58 -6.52
#